data_AF-A0A090SVL5-F1
#
_entry.id   AF-A0A090SVL5-F1
#
_cell.length_a   1.000
_cell.length_b   1.000
_cell.length_c   1.000
_cell.angle_alpha   90.00
_cell.angle_beta   90.00
_cell.angle_gamma   90.00
#
_symmetry.space_group_name_H-M   'P 1'
#
loop_
_entity.id
_entity.type
_entity.pdbx_description
1 polymer ?
#
loop_
_entity_poly.entity_id
_entity_poly.type
_entity_poly.pdbx_seq_one_letter_code
_entity_poly.pdbx_strand_id
1 'polypeptide(L)'
;MAAKQCIQQTRQVKIPLLLVQAGADQIVSNQDQQRFVSKLSRTNQHAKMVTVEGAKHEVLFERDAYRNQALDAVSHFFSKQ
;
A
#
# COMPACT_ATOMS: atom_id res chain seq x y z
N MET A 1 -14.29 -5.70 -9.74
CA MET A 1 -15.36 -4.98 -9.01
C MET A 1 -14.83 -4.26 -7.77
N ALA A 2 -14.13 -4.94 -6.85
CA ALA A 2 -13.62 -4.34 -5.60
C ALA A 2 -12.65 -3.14 -5.78
N ALA A 3 -11.64 -3.27 -6.65
CA ALA A 3 -10.68 -2.18 -6.90
C ALA A 3 -11.36 -0.89 -7.40
N LYS A 4 -12.31 -1.04 -8.34
CA LYS A 4 -13.11 0.08 -8.86
C LYS A 4 -13.88 0.79 -7.76
N GLN A 5 -14.48 0.04 -6.84
CA GLN A 5 -15.20 0.60 -5.69
C GLN A 5 -14.25 1.36 -4.75
N CYS A 6 -13.10 0.78 -4.41
CA CYS A 6 -12.08 1.45 -3.58
C CYS A 6 -11.66 2.80 -4.20
N ILE A 7 -11.39 2.82 -5.51
CA ILE A 7 -11.04 4.05 -6.24
C ILE A 7 -12.18 5.07 -6.23
N GLN A 8 -13.44 4.64 -6.38
CA GLN A 8 -14.60 5.53 -6.32
C GLN A 8 -14.81 6.12 -4.91
N GLN A 9 -14.50 5.35 -3.86
CA GLN A 9 -14.73 5.71 -2.46
C GLN A 9 -13.54 6.38 -1.76
N THR A 10 -12.43 6.66 -2.46
CA THR A 10 -11.24 7.36 -1.90
C THR A 10 -11.56 8.56 -1.00
N ARG A 11 -12.59 9.35 -1.32
CA ARG A 11 -13.01 10.51 -0.49
C ARG A 11 -13.50 10.13 0.91
N GLN A 12 -13.90 8.89 1.14
CA GLN A 12 -14.34 8.39 2.44
C GLN A 12 -13.18 8.03 3.38
N VAL A 13 -11.97 7.86 2.84
CA VAL A 13 -10.78 7.50 3.64
C VAL A 13 -10.13 8.77 4.19
N LYS A 14 -10.44 9.09 5.45
CA LYS A 14 -9.96 10.31 6.12
C LYS A 14 -8.79 10.10 7.09
N ILE A 15 -8.54 8.86 7.49
CA ILE A 15 -7.44 8.52 8.39
C ILE A 15 -6.11 8.46 7.63
N PRO A 16 -4.96 8.69 8.31
CA PRO A 16 -3.65 8.37 7.74
C PRO A 16 -3.63 6.93 7.24
N LEU A 17 -3.04 6.70 6.07
CA LEU A 17 -3.01 5.39 5.42
C LEU A 17 -1.62 5.11 4.85
N LEU A 18 -1.09 3.93 5.14
CA LEU A 18 0.06 3.37 4.43
C LEU A 18 -0.40 2.17 3.63
N LEU A 19 -0.11 2.16 2.32
CA LEU A 19 -0.25 0.99 1.47
C LEU A 19 1.13 0.37 1.22
N VAL A 20 1.35 -0.86 1.67
CA VAL A 20 2.56 -1.63 1.36
C VAL A 20 2.25 -2.57 0.20
N GLN A 21 2.90 -2.34 -0.94
CA GLN A 21 2.71 -3.07 -2.18
C GLN A 21 3.83 -4.09 -2.38
N ALA A 22 3.48 -5.34 -2.66
CA ALA A 22 4.42 -6.35 -3.15
C ALA A 22 4.67 -6.14 -4.65
N GLY A 23 5.91 -5.83 -5.06
CA GLY A 23 6.24 -5.39 -6.42
C GLY A 23 6.02 -6.45 -7.50
N ALA A 24 6.18 -7.73 -7.17
CA ALA A 24 6.01 -8.87 -8.07
C ALA A 24 4.72 -9.67 -7.77
N ASP A 25 3.72 -9.04 -7.15
CA ASP A 25 2.42 -9.67 -6.91
C ASP A 25 1.69 -10.00 -8.22
N GLN A 26 1.17 -11.22 -8.32
CA GLN A 26 0.38 -11.71 -9.45
C GLN A 26 -1.06 -12.01 -9.05
N ILE A 27 -1.40 -11.91 -7.76
CA ILE A 27 -2.72 -12.18 -7.19
C ILE A 27 -3.53 -10.88 -7.09
N VAL A 28 -2.90 -9.79 -6.64
CA VAL A 28 -3.53 -8.47 -6.55
C VAL A 28 -2.90 -7.49 -7.53
N SER A 29 -3.75 -6.71 -8.22
CA SER A 29 -3.32 -5.75 -9.24
C SER A 29 -2.52 -4.58 -8.63
N ASN A 30 -1.22 -4.55 -8.91
CA ASN A 30 -0.36 -3.43 -8.52
C ASN A 30 -0.79 -2.11 -9.16
N GLN A 31 -1.26 -2.17 -10.41
CA GLN A 31 -1.72 -0.99 -11.13
C GLN A 31 -2.96 -0.38 -10.47
N ASP A 32 -3.89 -1.19 -9.96
CA ASP A 32 -5.08 -0.68 -9.29
C ASP A 32 -4.77 -0.07 -7.92
N GLN A 33 -3.82 -0.65 -7.18
CA GLN A 33 -3.31 -0.04 -5.93
C GLN A 33 -2.70 1.34 -6.21
N GLN A 34 -1.87 1.45 -7.26
CA GLN A 34 -1.29 2.73 -7.69
C GLN A 34 -2.36 3.77 -8.06
N ARG A 35 -3.40 3.36 -8.81
CA ARG A 35 -4.55 4.21 -9.15
C ARG A 35 -5.30 4.68 -7.91
N PHE A 36 -5.52 3.78 -6.95
CA PHE A 36 -6.19 4.10 -5.68
C PHE A 36 -5.41 5.15 -4.89
N VAL A 37 -4.11 4.96 -4.65
CA VAL A 37 -3.31 5.90 -3.86
C VAL A 37 -3.14 7.24 -4.58
N SER A 38 -2.91 7.22 -5.90
CA SER A 38 -2.82 8.44 -6.72
C SER A 38 -4.08 9.30 -6.63
N LYS A 39 -5.26 8.67 -6.59
CA LYS A 39 -6.52 9.40 -6.40
C LYS A 39 -6.74 9.82 -4.94
N LEU A 40 -6.40 8.97 -3.97
CA LEU A 40 -6.55 9.24 -2.53
C LEU A 40 -5.70 10.43 -2.07
N SER A 41 -4.45 10.52 -2.54
CA SER A 41 -3.49 11.57 -2.14
C SER A 41 -4.00 12.99 -2.42
N ARG A 42 -4.91 13.15 -3.39
CA ARG A 42 -5.58 14.43 -3.70
C ARG A 42 -6.50 14.93 -2.59
N THR A 43 -6.98 14.03 -1.72
CA THR A 43 -7.94 14.34 -0.65
C THR A 43 -7.48 13.90 0.73
N ASN A 44 -6.33 13.23 0.82
CA ASN A 44 -5.71 12.77 2.06
C ASN A 44 -4.18 12.84 1.89
N GLN A 45 -3.59 13.92 2.40
CA GLN A 45 -2.15 14.17 2.30
C GLN A 45 -1.30 13.21 3.14
N HIS A 46 -1.93 12.47 4.06
CA HIS A 46 -1.26 11.47 4.91
C HIS A 46 -1.33 10.06 4.32
N ALA A 47 -1.89 9.89 3.13
CA ALA A 47 -1.84 8.64 2.38
C ALA A 47 -0.45 8.46 1.75
N LYS A 48 0.20 7.35 2.06
CA LYS A 48 1.53 6.97 1.54
C LYS A 48 1.48 5.58 0.93
N MET A 49 2.38 5.32 -0.01
CA MET A 49 2.59 3.99 -0.58
C MET A 49 4.08 3.68 -0.58
N VAL A 50 4.40 2.43 -0.25
CA VAL A 50 5.74 1.86 -0.34
C VAL A 50 5.63 0.58 -1.15
N THR A 51 6.52 0.41 -2.12
CA THR A 51 6.61 -0.81 -2.91
C THR A 51 7.84 -1.60 -2.47
N VAL A 52 7.64 -2.86 -2.08
CA VAL A 52 8.71 -3.82 -1.82
C VAL A 52 9.00 -4.54 -3.13
N GLU A 53 9.98 -4.03 -3.87
CA GLU A 53 10.31 -4.52 -5.21
C GLU A 53 10.69 -6.00 -5.19
N GLY A 54 10.20 -6.78 -6.15
CA GLY A 54 10.46 -8.22 -6.25
C GLY A 54 9.74 -9.12 -5.24
N ALA A 55 9.04 -8.56 -4.24
CA ALA A 55 8.24 -9.35 -3.30
C ALA A 55 6.96 -9.90 -3.96
N LYS A 56 6.57 -11.11 -3.57
CA LYS A 56 5.31 -11.76 -3.96
C LYS A 56 4.20 -11.40 -2.98
N HIS A 57 3.01 -11.99 -3.20
CA HIS A 57 1.78 -11.69 -2.47
C HIS A 57 1.94 -11.67 -0.93
N GLU A 58 2.63 -12.64 -0.37
CA GLU A 58 2.81 -12.81 1.08
C GLU A 58 4.00 -12.01 1.64
N VAL A 59 4.03 -10.68 1.44
CA VAL A 59 5.19 -9.81 1.75
C VAL A 59 5.68 -9.91 3.20
N LEU A 60 4.79 -10.23 4.16
CA LEU A 60 5.13 -10.40 5.57
C LEU A 60 5.64 -11.81 5.93
N PHE A 61 5.47 -12.80 5.05
CA PHE A 61 5.83 -14.20 5.29
C PHE A 61 6.86 -14.76 4.31
N GLU A 62 7.27 -14.00 3.29
CA GLU A 62 8.13 -14.51 2.21
C GLU A 62 9.60 -14.73 2.61
N ARG A 63 10.44 -13.69 2.53
CA ARG A 63 11.87 -13.73 2.85
C ARG A 63 12.19 -12.55 3.74
N ASP A 64 13.14 -12.71 4.63
CA ASP A 64 13.56 -11.66 5.57
C ASP A 64 13.89 -10.34 4.88
N ALA A 65 14.54 -10.38 3.70
CA ALA A 65 14.86 -9.18 2.93
C ALA A 65 13.61 -8.36 2.53
N TYR A 66 12.48 -9.01 2.24
CA TYR A 66 11.23 -8.33 1.89
C TYR A 66 10.38 -8.02 3.13
N ARG A 67 10.32 -8.98 4.06
CA ARG A 67 9.59 -8.82 5.33
C ARG A 67 10.12 -7.64 6.12
N ASN A 68 11.44 -7.51 6.24
CA ASN A 68 12.05 -6.42 7.00
C ASN A 68 11.72 -5.06 6.37
N GLN A 69 11.76 -4.94 5.03
CA GLN A 69 11.33 -3.71 4.34
C GLN A 69 9.87 -3.34 4.63
N ALA A 70 8.97 -4.32 4.63
CA ALA A 70 7.57 -4.10 4.96
C ALA A 70 7.38 -3.69 6.43
N LEU A 71 8.03 -4.39 7.36
CA LEU A 71 7.96 -4.10 8.80
C LEU A 71 8.58 -2.74 9.15
N ASP A 72 9.68 -2.37 8.51
CA ASP A 72 10.32 -1.06 8.67
C ASP A 72 9.37 0.05 8.19
N ALA A 73 8.72 -0.13 7.05
CA ALA A 73 7.73 0.83 6.53
C ALA A 73 6.54 1.01 7.50
N VAL A 74 6.03 -0.10 8.06
CA VAL A 74 4.94 -0.09 9.04
C VAL A 74 5.37 0.59 10.34
N SER A 75 6.53 0.21 10.89
CA SER A 75 7.06 0.78 12.13
C SER A 75 7.30 2.28 12.00
N HIS A 76 7.91 2.70 10.88
CA HIS A 76 8.13 4.11 10.57
C HIS A 76 6.82 4.90 10.47
N PHE A 77 5.79 4.32 9.85
CA PHE A 77 4.48 4.95 9.74
C PHE A 77 3.83 5.20 11.11
N PHE A 78 3.92 4.23 12.02
CA PHE A 78 3.38 4.39 13.37
C PHE A 78 4.23 5.28 14.28
N SER A 79 5.55 5.28 14.12
CA SER A 79 6.45 6.16 14.90
C SER A 79 6.32 7.65 14.57
N LYS A 80 5.70 7.98 13.43
CA LYS A 80 5.50 9.36 12.93
C LYS A 80 4.11 9.93 13.26
N GLN A 81 3.40 9.35 14.24
CA GLN A 81 2.16 9.90 14.79
C GLN A 81 2.43 10.88 15.92
#